data_AF-A0A1Y5ZD13-F1
#
_entry.id   AF-A0A1Y5ZD13-F1
#
_cell.length_a   1.000
_cell.length_b   1.000
_cell.length_c   1.000
_cell.angle_alpha   90.00
_cell.angle_beta   90.00
_cell.angle_gamma   90.00
#
_symmetry.space_group_name_H-M   'P 1'
#
loop_
_entity.id
_entity.type
_entity.pdbx_description
1 polymer ?
#
loop_
_entity_poly.entity_id
_entity_poly.type
_entity_poly.pdbx_seq_one_letter_code
_entity_poly.pdbx_strand_id
1 'polypeptide(L)' 'MKITEENVVNQLRKREEKALYFIIEQYSGLIKSIIQKYLASFEDVQEECMDG' A
#
# COMPACT_ATOMS: atom_id res chain seq x y z
N MET A 1 -12.48 -7.27 -15.30
CA MET A 1 -11.12 -6.93 -15.80
C MET A 1 -10.11 -7.35 -14.75
N LYS A 2 -9.01 -8.00 -15.15
CA LYS A 2 -7.94 -8.39 -14.21
C LYS A 2 -7.11 -7.15 -13.87
N ILE A 3 -6.83 -6.93 -12.59
CA ILE A 3 -5.88 -5.90 -12.15
C ILE A 3 -4.46 -6.45 -12.31
N THR A 4 -3.57 -5.63 -12.85
CA THR A 4 -2.15 -5.95 -13.08
C THR A 4 -1.30 -4.76 -12.66
N GLU A 5 0.00 -4.97 -12.50
CA GLU A 5 0.94 -3.88 -12.17
C GLU A 5 0.88 -2.73 -13.20
N GLU A 6 0.71 -3.06 -14.48
CA GLU A 6 0.61 -2.08 -15.57
C GLU A 6 -0.64 -1.20 -15.49
N ASN A 7 -1.74 -1.72 -14.91
CA ASN A 7 -3.04 -1.03 -14.94
C ASN A 7 -3.55 -0.59 -13.56
N VAL A 8 -2.92 -1.01 -12.46
CA VAL A 8 -3.41 -0.78 -11.10
C VAL A 8 -3.59 0.71 -10.80
N VAL A 9 -2.65 1.56 -11.23
CA VAL A 9 -2.73 3.02 -11.01
C VAL A 9 -3.92 3.64 -11.72
N ASN A 10 -4.18 3.23 -12.96
CA ASN A 10 -5.32 3.71 -13.74
C ASN A 10 -6.65 3.24 -13.13
N GLN A 11 -6.69 2.02 -12.58
CA GLN A 11 -7.88 1.46 -11.97
C GLN A 11 -8.17 2.07 -10.60
N LEU A 12 -7.14 2.36 -9.79
CA LEU A 12 -7.24 3.14 -8.56
C LEU A 12 -7.84 4.53 -8.83
N ARG A 13 -7.37 5.23 -9.87
CA ARG A 13 -7.90 6.55 -10.26
C ARG A 13 -9.39 6.51 -10.63
N LYS A 14 -9.87 5.37 -11.16
CA LYS A 14 -11.28 5.13 -11.45
C LYS A 14 -12.09 4.68 -10.22
N ARG A 15 -11.48 4.67 -9.03
CA ARG A 15 -12.06 4.19 -7.77
C ARG A 15 -12.49 2.73 -7.82
N GLU A 16 -11.80 1.92 -8.61
CA GLU A 16 -12.05 0.48 -8.64
C GLU A 16 -11.44 -0.18 -7.40
N GLU A 17 -12.29 -0.70 -6.53
CA GLU A 17 -11.92 -1.24 -5.22
C GLU A 17 -10.93 -2.41 -5.32
N LYS A 18 -11.05 -3.25 -6.35
CA LYS A 18 -10.12 -4.35 -6.62
C LYS A 18 -8.69 -3.89 -6.85
N ALA A 19 -8.49 -2.65 -7.30
CA ALA A 19 -7.16 -2.08 -7.47
C ALA A 19 -6.52 -1.73 -6.12
N LEU A 20 -7.33 -1.33 -5.12
CA LEU A 20 -6.86 -1.12 -3.75
C LEU A 20 -6.41 -2.45 -3.12
N TYR A 21 -7.22 -3.50 -3.25
CA TYR A 21 -6.85 -4.84 -2.77
C TYR A 21 -5.56 -5.35 -3.40
N PHE A 22 -5.37 -5.14 -4.72
CA PHE A 22 -4.12 -5.50 -5.39
C PHE A 22 -2.91 -4.80 -4.76
N ILE A 23 -3.00 -3.53 -4.41
CA ILE A 23 -1.89 -2.81 -3.76
C ILE A 23 -1.58 -3.40 -2.38
N ILE A 24 -2.61 -3.67 -1.59
CA ILE A 24 -2.44 -4.24 -0.25
C ILE A 24 -1.78 -5.62 -0.34
N GLU A 25 -2.25 -6.50 -1.23
CA GLU A 25 -1.67 -7.84 -1.37
C GLU A 25 -0.24 -7.83 -1.91
N GLN A 26 0.06 -7.00 -2.91
CA GLN A 26 1.37 -7.02 -3.59
C GLN A 26 2.43 -6.16 -2.90
N TYR A 27 2.05 -5.05 -2.28
CA TYR A 27 3.01 -4.02 -1.84
C TYR A 27 2.97 -3.73 -0.33
N SER A 28 2.04 -4.28 0.47
CA SER A 28 1.98 -4.02 1.93
C SER A 28 3.29 -4.33 2.64
N GLY A 29 3.96 -5.43 2.29
CA GLY A 29 5.27 -5.78 2.85
C GLY A 29 6.37 -4.76 2.53
N LEU A 30 6.43 -4.30 1.27
CA LEU A 30 7.40 -3.28 0.85
C LEU A 30 7.14 -1.94 1.55
N ILE A 31 5.87 -1.51 1.60
CA ILE A 31 5.45 -0.28 2.28
C ILE A 31 5.84 -0.36 3.76
N LYS A 32 5.56 -1.48 4.43
CA LYS A 32 5.96 -1.73 5.82
C LYS A 32 7.48 -1.62 6.01
N SER A 33 8.28 -2.25 5.15
CA SER A 33 9.75 -2.17 5.24
C SER A 33 10.29 -0.75 5.04
N ILE A 34 9.67 0.04 4.16
CA ILE A 34 10.02 1.46 3.99
C ILE A 34 9.71 2.24 5.27
N ILE A 35 8.51 2.09 5.81
CA ILE A 35 8.09 2.74 7.07
C ILE A 35 9.04 2.39 8.20
N GLN A 36 9.30 1.10 8.43
CA GLN A 36 10.21 0.63 9.48
C GLN A 36 11.64 1.17 9.30
N LYS A 37 12.12 1.29 8.06
CA LYS A 37 13.48 1.79 7.79
C LYS A 37 13.62 3.28 8.11
N TYR A 38 12.63 4.10 7.74
CA TYR A 38 12.74 5.56 7.85
C TYR A 38 12.16 6.12 9.16
N LEU A 39 11.25 5.39 9.80
CA LEU A 39 10.60 5.79 11.06
C LEU A 39 10.98 4.87 12.22
N ALA A 40 12.13 4.19 12.15
CA ALA A 40 12.56 3.18 13.12
C ALA A 40 12.47 3.63 14.59
N SER A 41 12.68 4.92 14.87
CA SER A 41 12.64 5.51 16.22
C SER A 41 11.26 6.06 16.65
N PHE A 42 10.26 6.00 15.78
CA PHE A 42 8.91 6.54 15.96
C PHE A 42 7.87 5.43 15.80
N GLU A 43 7.85 4.49 16.76
CA GLU A 43 7.02 3.29 16.69
C GLU A 43 5.51 3.60 16.65
N ASP A 44 5.08 4.61 17.39
CA ASP A 44 3.74 5.19 17.37
C ASP A 44 3.33 5.68 15.98
N VAL A 45 4.25 6.39 15.30
CA VAL A 45 4.01 6.89 13.94
C VAL A 45 4.01 5.74 12.92
N GLN A 46 4.78 4.68 13.15
CA GLN A 46 4.76 3.50 12.29
C GLN A 46 3.41 2.78 12.34
N GLU A 47 2.83 2.65 13.53
CA GLU A 47 1.49 2.08 13.73
C GLU A 47 0.43 2.93 13.01
N GLU A 48 0.41 4.26 13.22
CA GLU A 48 -0.51 5.17 12.52
C GLU A 48 -0.37 5.14 10.98
N CYS A 49 0.83 4.85 10.45
CA CYS A 49 1.02 4.75 9.00
C CYS A 49 0.49 3.44 8.40
N MET A 50 0.38 2.38 9.21
CA MET A 50 -0.06 1.05 8.79
C MET A 50 -1.53 0.81 9.09
N ASP A 51 -2.05 1.43 10.15
CA ASP A 51 -3.46 1.41 10.52
C ASP A 51 -4.20 2.55 9.79
N GLY A 52 -5.06 2.16 8.85
CA GLY A 52 -5.93 3.06 8.08
C GLY A 52 -7.26 3.33 8.76
#